data_AF-A0A0G0DAI9-F1
#
_entry.id   AF-A0A0G0DAI9-F1
#
_cell.length_a   1.000
_cell.length_b   1.000
_cell.length_c   1.000
_cell.angle_alpha   90.00
_cell.angle_beta   90.00
_cell.angle_gamma   90.00
#
_symmetry.space_group_name_H-M   'P 1'
#
loop_
_entity.id
_entity.type
_entity.pdbx_description
1 polymer ?
#
loop_
_entity_poly.entity_id
_entity_poly.type
_entity_poly.pdbx_seq_one_letter_code
_entity_poly.pdbx_strand_id
1 'polypeptide(L)'
;MQIIDQEVKKTQEIFKVLELAPAQTKEHIEKIKNALLMDMVAEAFAEKGQMMEDASFTQDDIEDFLTDNYEEGEVAEILSRVSRDVIVEYFSKILKGAAEDRIEKVNEILTAKFE
;
A
#
# COMPACT_ATOMS: atom_id res chain seq x y z
N MET A 1 13.53 -5.44 7.03
CA MET A 1 13.72 -4.11 6.40
C MET A 1 12.45 -3.33 6.75
N GLN A 2 12.10 -2.20 6.15
CA GLN A 2 10.70 -1.74 6.22
C GLN A 2 10.34 -1.15 4.86
N ILE A 3 10.24 -2.06 3.88
CA ILE A 3 10.22 -1.76 2.45
C ILE A 3 9.09 -0.78 2.11
N ILE A 4 7.94 -0.96 2.77
CA ILE A 4 6.70 -0.22 2.51
C ILE A 4 6.47 1.01 3.41
N ASP A 5 7.31 1.23 4.42
CA ASP A 5 7.00 2.22 5.48
C ASP A 5 6.99 3.66 4.96
N GLN A 6 7.78 3.96 3.92
CA GLN A 6 7.73 5.28 3.26
C GLN A 6 6.39 5.52 2.56
N GLU A 7 5.86 4.51 1.86
CA GLU A 7 4.56 4.60 1.19
C GLU A 7 3.43 4.77 2.21
N VAL A 8 3.45 3.98 3.29
CA VAL A 8 2.50 4.11 4.40
C VAL A 8 2.57 5.51 5.01
N LYS A 9 3.77 6.08 5.18
CA LYS A 9 3.94 7.43 5.73
C LYS A 9 3.30 8.52 4.85
N LYS A 10 3.33 8.39 3.53
CA LYS A 10 2.66 9.33 2.61
C LYS A 10 1.14 9.40 2.85
N THR A 11 0.53 8.30 3.26
CA THR A 11 -0.92 8.21 3.53
C THR A 11 -1.37 8.91 4.81
N GLN A 12 -0.45 9.20 5.74
CA GLN A 12 -0.80 9.82 7.03
C GLN A 12 -1.43 11.20 6.89
N GLU A 13 -1.10 11.93 5.83
CA GLU A 13 -1.69 13.23 5.53
C GLU A 13 -3.17 13.10 5.15
N ILE A 14 -3.52 12.03 4.42
CA ILE A 14 -4.89 11.72 4.02
C ILE A 14 -5.76 11.44 5.25
N PHE A 15 -5.24 10.67 6.21
CA PHE A 15 -5.99 10.38 7.45
C PHE A 15 -6.31 11.63 8.27
N LYS A 16 -5.46 12.66 8.20
CA LYS A 16 -5.74 13.95 8.85
C LYS A 16 -6.89 14.69 8.16
N VAL A 17 -6.94 14.67 6.83
CA VAL A 17 -8.04 15.25 6.04
C VAL A 17 -9.37 14.54 6.32
N LEU A 18 -9.32 13.23 6.50
CA LEU A 18 -10.48 12.40 6.83
C LEU A 18 -10.91 12.52 8.30
N GLU A 19 -10.15 13.24 9.13
CA GLU A 19 -10.41 13.45 10.56
C GLU A 19 -10.59 12.13 11.33
N LEU A 20 -9.84 11.10 10.95
CA LEU A 20 -9.96 9.78 11.57
C LEU A 20 -9.42 9.77 13.00
N ALA A 21 -10.10 9.04 13.89
CA ALA A 21 -9.62 8.84 15.24
C ALA A 21 -8.31 8.01 15.22
N PRO A 22 -7.39 8.19 16.20
CA PRO A 22 -6.11 7.48 16.22
C PRO A 22 -6.24 5.95 16.12
N ALA A 23 -7.28 5.37 16.74
CA ALA A 23 -7.58 3.95 16.65
C ALA A 23 -7.93 3.50 15.22
N GLN A 24 -8.75 4.30 14.51
CA GLN A 24 -9.12 4.05 13.13
C GLN A 24 -7.91 4.22 12.21
N THR A 25 -7.12 5.28 12.40
CA THR A 25 -5.88 5.51 11.65
C THR A 25 -4.93 4.32 11.76
N LYS A 26 -4.76 3.76 12.96
CA LYS A 26 -3.94 2.55 13.15
C LYS A 26 -4.48 1.36 12.37
N GLU A 27 -5.78 1.11 12.43
CA GLU A 27 -6.42 0.03 11.67
C GLU A 27 -6.24 0.20 10.15
N HIS A 28 -6.38 1.44 9.65
CA HIS A 28 -6.17 1.73 8.23
C HIS A 28 -4.71 1.56 7.80
N ILE A 29 -3.76 1.94 8.65
CA ILE A 29 -2.33 1.70 8.41
C ILE A 29 -2.06 0.20 8.25
N GLU A 30 -2.54 -0.64 9.17
CA GLU A 30 -2.33 -2.10 9.08
C GLU A 30 -2.95 -2.69 7.81
N LYS A 31 -4.15 -2.23 7.42
CA LYS A 31 -4.80 -2.67 6.17
C LYS A 31 -4.01 -2.27 4.92
N ILE A 32 -3.48 -1.05 4.89
CA ILE A 32 -2.64 -0.60 3.77
C ILE A 32 -1.34 -1.40 3.72
N LYS A 33 -0.70 -1.65 4.87
CA LYS A 33 0.51 -2.48 4.95
C LYS A 33 0.27 -3.85 4.33
N ASN A 34 -0.78 -4.53 4.78
CA ASN A 34 -1.12 -5.85 4.29
C ASN A 34 -1.47 -5.84 2.79
N ALA A 35 -2.22 -4.84 2.31
CA ALA A 35 -2.57 -4.74 0.90
C ALA A 35 -1.32 -4.52 0.02
N LEU A 36 -0.41 -3.62 0.42
CA LEU A 36 0.84 -3.39 -0.30
C LEU A 36 1.69 -4.66 -0.38
N LEU A 37 1.87 -5.35 0.74
CA LEU A 37 2.70 -6.56 0.80
C LEU A 37 2.11 -7.69 -0.05
N MET A 38 0.80 -7.91 0.03
CA MET A 38 0.13 -8.95 -0.77
C MET A 38 0.26 -8.69 -2.27
N ASP A 39 0.03 -7.46 -2.71
CA ASP A 39 0.13 -7.13 -4.13
C ASP A 39 1.59 -7.12 -4.62
N MET A 40 2.55 -6.70 -3.78
CA MET A 40 3.97 -6.80 -4.10
C MET A 40 4.40 -8.25 -4.34
N VAL A 41 3.95 -9.16 -3.47
CA VAL A 41 4.25 -10.59 -3.63
C VAL A 41 3.51 -11.15 -4.84
N ALA A 42 2.25 -10.77 -5.08
CA ALA A 42 1.53 -11.20 -6.26
C ALA A 42 2.24 -10.79 -7.56
N GLU A 43 2.72 -9.55 -7.64
CA GLU A 43 3.50 -9.05 -8.79
C GLU A 43 4.83 -9.81 -8.93
N ALA A 44 5.57 -10.00 -7.82
CA ALA A 44 6.81 -10.77 -7.81
C ALA A 44 6.59 -12.23 -8.28
N PHE A 45 5.55 -12.90 -7.78
CA PHE A 45 5.20 -14.26 -8.17
C PHE A 45 4.83 -14.33 -9.66
N ALA A 46 4.06 -13.36 -10.16
CA ALA A 46 3.70 -13.26 -11.57
C ALA A 46 4.94 -13.12 -12.48
N GLU A 47 5.94 -12.33 -12.07
CA GLU A 47 7.19 -12.16 -12.84
C GLU A 47 8.03 -13.43 -12.94
N LYS A 48 8.02 -14.29 -11.91
CA LYS A 48 8.75 -15.58 -11.91
C LYS A 48 7.90 -16.74 -12.43
N GLY A 49 6.65 -16.50 -12.79
CA GLY A 49 5.71 -17.54 -13.26
C GLY A 49 5.34 -18.56 -12.18
N GLN A 50 5.45 -18.19 -10.90
CA GLN A 50 5.03 -19.02 -9.78
C GLN A 50 3.64 -18.57 -9.33
N MET A 51 2.74 -19.51 -9.01
CA MET A 51 1.45 -19.15 -8.43
C MET A 51 1.60 -19.04 -6.91
N MET A 52 1.02 -17.99 -6.31
CA MET A 52 0.79 -17.98 -4.86
C MET A 52 -0.09 -19.19 -4.52
N GLU A 53 0.45 -20.14 -3.75
CA GLU A 53 -0.40 -21.06 -3.01
C GLU A 53 -1.07 -20.26 -1.87
N ASP A 54 -2.29 -20.65 -1.44
CA ASP A 54 -3.10 -20.03 -0.37
C ASP A 54 -2.41 -20.06 1.01
N ALA A 55 -1.24 -19.43 1.12
CA ALA A 55 -0.47 -19.30 2.34
C ALA A 55 -0.74 -17.92 2.96
N SER A 56 -1.01 -17.91 4.26
CA SER A 56 -1.04 -16.67 5.04
C SER A 56 0.41 -16.24 5.30
N PHE A 57 0.88 -15.23 4.57
CA PHE A 57 2.22 -14.67 4.80
C PHE A 57 2.14 -13.52 5.82
N THR A 58 3.12 -13.47 6.73
CA THR A 58 3.36 -12.29 7.58
C THR A 58 4.18 -11.24 6.82
N GLN A 59 4.27 -10.00 7.34
CA GLN A 59 5.14 -8.98 6.74
C GLN A 59 6.59 -9.46 6.63
N ASP A 60 7.10 -10.12 7.69
CA ASP A 60 8.48 -10.61 7.70
C ASP A 60 8.68 -11.70 6.64
N ASP A 61 7.74 -12.63 6.48
CA ASP A 61 7.83 -13.69 5.44
C ASP A 61 7.88 -13.10 4.03
N ILE A 62 7.10 -12.04 3.79
CA ILE A 62 7.05 -11.34 2.50
C ILE A 62 8.34 -10.57 2.25
N GLU A 63 8.81 -9.82 3.23
CA GLU A 63 10.06 -9.07 3.10
C GLU A 63 11.24 -10.02 2.87
N ASP A 64 11.34 -11.10 3.63
CA ASP A 64 12.38 -12.12 3.48
C ASP A 64 12.33 -12.73 2.08
N PHE A 65 11.14 -13.15 1.61
CA PHE A 65 10.97 -13.66 0.25
C PHE A 65 11.45 -12.67 -0.81
N LEU A 66 11.05 -11.40 -0.71
CA LEU A 66 11.45 -10.37 -1.68
C LEU A 66 12.96 -10.14 -1.65
N THR A 67 13.58 -10.05 -0.47
CA THR A 67 15.03 -9.81 -0.37
C THR A 67 15.89 -11.00 -0.72
N ASP A 68 15.39 -12.22 -0.56
CA ASP A 68 16.12 -13.45 -0.90
C ASP A 68 16.11 -13.72 -2.41
N ASN A 69 15.10 -13.20 -3.13
CA ASN A 69 14.86 -13.54 -4.54
C ASN A 69 15.03 -12.38 -5.52
N TYR A 70 15.13 -11.14 -5.03
CA TYR A 70 15.21 -9.92 -5.83
C TYR A 70 16.25 -8.95 -5.28
N GLU A 71 16.87 -8.18 -6.19
CA GLU A 71 17.74 -7.08 -5.81
C GLU A 71 16.93 -5.90 -5.24
N GLU A 72 17.57 -5.07 -4.41
CA GLU A 72 16.91 -3.90 -3.80
C GLU A 72 16.24 -2.97 -4.83
N GLY A 73 16.86 -2.82 -6.01
CA GLY A 73 16.30 -2.05 -7.12
C GLY A 73 15.03 -2.68 -7.71
N GLU A 74 15.01 -3.99 -7.89
CA GLU A 74 13.84 -4.73 -8.40
C GLU A 74 12.67 -4.66 -7.40
N VAL A 75 12.96 -4.81 -6.10
CA VAL A 75 11.96 -4.66 -5.04
C VAL A 75 11.37 -3.25 -5.03
N ALA A 76 12.20 -2.21 -5.21
CA ALA A 76 11.74 -0.83 -5.30
C ALA A 76 10.87 -0.58 -6.54
N GLU A 77 11.20 -1.19 -7.67
CA GLU A 77 10.39 -1.12 -8.90
C GLU A 77 9.04 -1.83 -8.74
N ILE A 78 9.00 -3.00 -8.10
CA ILE A 78 7.76 -3.70 -7.74
C ILE A 78 6.91 -2.80 -6.83
N LEU A 79 7.49 -2.26 -5.75
CA LEU A 79 6.78 -1.35 -4.85
C LEU A 79 6.25 -0.11 -5.59
N SER A 80 7.03 0.48 -6.48
CA SER A 80 6.61 1.68 -7.23
C SER A 80 5.41 1.41 -8.14
N ARG A 81 5.35 0.23 -8.77
CA ARG A 81 4.21 -0.16 -9.61
C ARG A 81 2.96 -0.40 -8.79
N VAL A 82 3.11 -1.13 -7.69
CA VAL A 82 2.00 -1.61 -6.87
C VAL A 82 1.43 -0.52 -5.96
N SER A 83 2.30 0.33 -5.41
CA SER A 83 1.91 1.30 -4.38
C SER A 83 0.82 2.27 -4.83
N ARG A 84 0.91 2.78 -6.06
CA ARG A 84 -0.09 3.71 -6.60
C ARG A 84 -1.47 3.05 -6.66
N ASP A 85 -1.55 1.87 -7.28
CA ASP A 85 -2.83 1.20 -7.52
C ASP A 85 -3.50 0.80 -6.21
N VAL A 86 -2.74 0.21 -5.29
CA VAL A 86 -3.22 -0.15 -3.95
C VAL A 86 -3.73 1.07 -3.19
N ILE A 87 -2.96 2.14 -3.13
CA ILE A 87 -3.32 3.33 -2.34
C ILE A 87 -4.53 4.05 -2.94
N VAL A 88 -4.57 4.24 -4.26
CA VAL A 88 -5.69 4.91 -4.94
C VAL A 88 -6.97 4.09 -4.81
N GLU A 89 -6.90 2.77 -5.02
CA GLU A 89 -8.07 1.89 -4.86
C GLU A 89 -8.56 1.88 -3.40
N TYR A 90 -7.64 1.82 -2.45
CA TYR A 90 -7.96 1.81 -1.02
C TYR A 90 -8.73 3.07 -0.60
N PHE A 91 -8.24 4.25 -0.96
CA PHE A 91 -8.92 5.50 -0.62
C PHE A 91 -10.18 5.72 -1.43
N SER A 92 -10.27 5.24 -2.68
CA SER A 92 -11.52 5.26 -3.46
C SER A 92 -12.66 4.51 -2.75
N LYS A 93 -12.34 3.38 -2.09
CA LYS A 93 -13.32 2.61 -1.29
C LYS A 93 -13.73 3.36 -0.01
N ILE A 94 -12.78 3.99 0.68
CA ILE A 94 -13.05 4.72 1.94
C ILE A 94 -13.81 6.03 1.70
N LEU A 95 -13.53 6.71 0.59
CA LEU A 95 -14.18 7.97 0.21
C LEU A 95 -15.61 7.79 -0.29
N LYS A 96 -16.10 6.55 -0.47
CA LYS A 96 -17.44 6.28 -0.95
C LYS A 96 -18.49 6.83 0.03
N GLY A 97 -19.16 7.92 -0.37
CA GLY A 97 -20.15 8.61 0.47
C GLY A 97 -19.57 9.67 1.41
N ALA A 98 -18.29 10.01 1.26
CA ALA A 98 -17.69 11.19 1.90
C ALA A 98 -18.20 12.49 1.27
N ALA A 99 -18.05 13.60 1.99
CA ALA A 99 -18.36 14.92 1.46
C ALA A 99 -17.40 15.30 0.32
N GLU A 100 -17.91 16.04 -0.67
CA GLU A 100 -17.18 16.38 -1.91
C GLU A 100 -15.89 17.16 -1.62
N ASP A 101 -15.92 18.07 -0.64
CA ASP A 101 -14.75 18.84 -0.20
C ASP A 101 -13.62 17.97 0.38
N ARG A 102 -13.97 16.83 1.00
CA ARG A 102 -13.00 15.85 1.49
C ARG A 102 -12.45 15.01 0.34
N ILE A 103 -13.31 14.62 -0.60
CA ILE A 103 -12.91 13.86 -1.79
C ILE A 103 -11.89 14.66 -2.59
N GLU A 104 -12.14 15.94 -2.85
CA GLU A 104 -11.21 16.82 -3.56
C GLU A 104 -9.84 16.90 -2.88
N LYS A 105 -9.79 17.20 -1.57
CA LYS A 105 -8.53 17.30 -0.82
C LYS A 105 -7.75 15.99 -0.80
N VAL A 106 -8.43 14.85 -0.68
CA VAL A 106 -7.75 13.56 -0.72
C VAL A 106 -7.20 13.27 -2.12
N ASN A 107 -7.95 13.58 -3.17
CA ASN A 107 -7.48 13.43 -4.55
C ASN A 107 -6.27 14.31 -4.85
N GLU A 108 -6.24 15.56 -4.36
CA GLU A 108 -5.06 16.43 -4.47
C GLU A 108 -3.80 15.79 -3.85
N ILE A 109 -3.94 15.18 -2.66
CA ILE A 109 -2.83 14.50 -1.98
C ILE A 109 -2.40 13.24 -2.76
N LEU A 110 -3.37 12.46 -3.26
CA LEU A 110 -3.09 11.25 -4.03
C LEU A 110 -2.30 11.58 -5.30
N THR A 111 -2.75 12.55 -6.09
CA THR A 111 -2.03 13.03 -7.28
C THR A 111 -0.65 13.57 -6.90
N ALA A 112 -0.53 14.40 -5.87
CA ALA A 112 0.76 15.02 -5.53
C ALA A 112 1.83 14.04 -5.00
N LYS A 113 1.43 12.87 -4.47
CA LYS A 113 2.35 11.92 -3.82
C LYS A 113 2.53 10.60 -4.57
N PHE A 114 1.60 10.26 -5.46
CA PHE A 114 1.55 8.95 -6.14
C PHE A 114 1.35 9.05 -7.66
N GLU A 115 1.28 10.26 -8.26
CA GLU A 115 1.29 10.51 -9.72
C GLU A 115 2.46 11.42 -10.12
#